data_AF-A0A645JXL0-F1
#
_entry.id   AF-A0A645JXL0-F1
#
_cell.length_a   1.000
_cell.length_b   1.000
_cell.length_c   1.000
_cell.angle_alpha   90.00
_cell.angle_beta   90.00
_cell.angle_gamma   90.00
#
_symmetry.space_group_name_H-M   'P 1'
#
loop_
_entity.id
_entity.type
_entity.pdbx_description
1 polymer ?
#
loop_
_entity_poly.entity_id
_entity_poly.type
_entity_poly.pdbx_seq_one_letter_code
_entity_poly.pdbx_strand_id
1 'polypeptide(L)'
;MIEQLSRYTADKLVMGMDGLDLTFGLTSKTHVEVYIMHKMIEQSKEKILVVDDSKIGRSSFVRVTDITAFDKLVTNYSPANEEILRAIEKKGVEVIIA
;
A
#
# COMPACT_ATOMS: atom_id res chain seq x y z
N MET A 1 -12.61 -17.51 -6.77
CA MET A 1 -11.41 -16.99 -6.07
C MET A 1 -11.77 -15.85 -5.12
N ILE A 2 -12.36 -14.74 -5.58
CA ILE A 2 -12.72 -13.59 -4.71
C ILE A 2 -13.70 -13.99 -3.59
N GLU A 3 -14.72 -14.81 -3.88
CA GLU A 3 -15.67 -15.27 -2.85
C GLU A 3 -15.00 -16.11 -1.75
N GLN A 4 -13.92 -16.83 -2.07
CA GLN A 4 -13.18 -17.61 -1.09
C GLN A 4 -12.40 -16.71 -0.14
N LEU A 5 -11.80 -15.63 -0.66
CA LEU A 5 -11.10 -14.63 0.15
C LEU A 5 -12.02 -13.98 1.20
N SER A 6 -13.30 -13.79 0.89
CA SER A 6 -14.30 -13.29 1.85
C SER A 6 -14.56 -14.19 3.06
N ARG A 7 -14.02 -15.40 3.07
CA ARG A 7 -14.16 -16.37 4.18
C ARG A 7 -12.89 -16.47 5.02
N TYR A 8 -11.86 -15.71 4.68
CA TYR A 8 -10.57 -15.75 5.36
C TYR A 8 -10.44 -14.60 6.35
N THR A 9 -9.68 -14.80 7.41
CA THR A 9 -9.26 -13.71 8.29
C THR A 9 -7.77 -13.86 8.47
N ALA A 10 -7.01 -12.94 7.86
CA ALA A 10 -5.56 -12.93 7.97
C ALA A 10 -5.13 -12.06 9.16
N ASP A 11 -4.18 -12.54 9.95
CA ASP A 11 -3.58 -11.71 11.00
C ASP A 11 -2.69 -10.62 10.40
N LYS A 12 -2.02 -10.89 9.28
CA LYS A 12 -1.13 -9.97 8.59
C LYS A 12 -1.27 -10.07 7.08
N LEU A 13 -1.27 -8.92 6.42
CA LEU A 13 -1.04 -8.76 5.00
C LEU A 13 0.29 -8.05 4.78
N VAL A 14 1.13 -8.62 3.91
CA VAL A 14 2.31 -7.95 3.37
C VAL A 14 2.10 -7.83 1.87
N MET A 15 2.09 -6.61 1.35
CA MET A 15 1.75 -6.36 -0.04
C MET A 15 2.60 -5.23 -0.61
N GLY A 16 3.03 -5.35 -1.86
CA GLY A 16 3.71 -4.28 -2.59
C GLY A 16 2.79 -3.56 -3.57
N MET A 17 3.25 -2.43 -4.11
CA MET A 17 2.53 -1.63 -5.11
C MET A 17 3.49 -1.16 -6.21
N ASP A 18 2.94 -0.86 -7.39
CA ASP A 18 3.71 -0.29 -8.50
C ASP A 18 3.90 1.23 -8.37
N GLY A 19 3.12 1.90 -7.52
CA GLY A 19 3.26 3.33 -7.25
C GLY A 19 2.51 3.76 -6.00
N LEU A 20 3.07 4.74 -5.29
CA LEU A 20 2.51 5.44 -4.15
C LEU A 20 2.49 6.93 -4.46
N ASP A 21 1.30 7.47 -4.70
CA ASP A 21 1.07 8.90 -4.90
C ASP A 21 0.10 9.39 -3.81
N LEU A 22 0.44 10.46 -3.08
CA LEU A 22 -0.39 10.93 -1.96
C LEU A 22 -1.71 11.57 -2.39
N THR A 23 -1.81 12.00 -3.64
CA THR A 23 -3.01 12.60 -4.23
C THR A 23 -3.85 11.54 -4.93
N PHE A 24 -3.23 10.68 -5.75
CA PHE A 24 -3.93 9.66 -6.53
C PHE A 24 -4.16 8.36 -5.75
N GLY A 25 -3.22 7.95 -4.90
CA GLY A 25 -3.27 6.74 -4.07
C GLY A 25 -2.23 5.68 -4.46
N LEU A 26 -2.40 4.49 -3.90
CA LEU A 26 -1.65 3.29 -4.25
C LEU A 26 -2.12 2.76 -5.59
N THR A 27 -1.18 2.35 -6.45
CA THR A 27 -1.47 1.98 -7.84
C THR A 27 -0.80 0.69 -8.27
N SER A 28 -1.41 0.04 -9.27
CA SER A 28 -0.92 -1.17 -9.93
C SER A 28 -0.88 -0.97 -11.45
N LYS A 29 -0.01 -1.72 -12.14
CA LYS A 29 0.06 -1.75 -13.62
C LYS A 29 -1.13 -2.45 -14.26
N THR A 30 -1.85 -3.30 -13.52
CA THR A 30 -2.96 -4.09 -14.06
C THR A 30 -4.22 -3.99 -13.21
N HIS A 31 -5.37 -3.93 -13.87
CA HIS A 31 -6.68 -3.92 -13.22
C HIS A 31 -7.11 -5.32 -12.74
N VAL A 32 -6.51 -6.38 -13.29
CA VAL A 32 -6.97 -7.78 -13.09
C VAL A 32 -6.93 -8.19 -11.62
N GLU A 33 -5.93 -7.72 -10.88
CA GLU A 33 -5.70 -8.13 -9.49
C GLU A 33 -6.33 -7.18 -8.47
N VAL A 34 -6.85 -6.02 -8.90
CA VAL A 34 -7.33 -4.96 -8.00
C VAL A 34 -8.43 -5.46 -7.06
N TYR A 35 -9.38 -6.24 -7.57
CA TYR A 35 -10.45 -6.82 -6.75
C TYR A 35 -9.92 -7.83 -5.71
N ILE A 36 -8.87 -8.58 -6.04
CA ILE A 36 -8.22 -9.51 -5.12
C ILE A 36 -7.52 -8.72 -4.01
N MET A 37 -6.74 -7.71 -4.38
CA MET A 37 -6.01 -6.85 -3.46
C MET A 37 -6.96 -6.17 -2.47
N HIS A 38 -8.08 -5.61 -2.95
CA HIS A 38 -9.11 -5.05 -2.09
C HIS A 38 -9.64 -6.04 -1.07
N LYS A 39 -9.97 -7.25 -1.52
CA LYS A 39 -10.49 -8.27 -0.61
C LYS A 39 -9.44 -8.71 0.41
N MET A 40 -8.17 -8.83 0.01
CA MET A 40 -7.08 -9.13 0.94
C MET A 40 -6.89 -8.01 1.99
N ILE A 41 -6.93 -6.75 1.58
CA ILE A 41 -6.85 -5.59 2.48
C ILE A 41 -8.01 -5.62 3.48
N GLU A 42 -9.25 -5.86 3.01
CA GLU A 42 -10.44 -5.91 3.87
C GLU A 42 -10.40 -7.05 4.89
N GLN A 43 -9.81 -8.19 4.53
CA GLN A 43 -9.82 -9.41 5.35
C GLN A 43 -8.59 -9.53 6.28
N SER A 44 -7.80 -8.47 6.43
CA SER A 44 -6.54 -8.48 7.19
C SER A 44 -6.56 -7.52 8.38
N LYS A 45 -6.14 -8.02 9.55
CA LYS A 45 -6.07 -7.22 10.78
C LYS A 45 -4.96 -6.17 10.70
N GLU A 46 -3.74 -6.60 10.41
CA GLU A 46 -2.56 -5.73 10.22
C GLU A 46 -2.12 -5.75 8.75
N LYS A 47 -1.86 -4.59 8.17
CA LYS A 47 -1.66 -4.37 6.74
C LYS A 47 -0.36 -3.59 6.54
N ILE A 48 0.60 -4.25 5.92
CA ILE A 48 1.97 -3.78 5.76
C ILE A 48 2.23 -3.60 4.27
N LEU A 49 2.40 -2.35 3.87
CA LEU A 49 2.83 -1.99 2.52
C LEU A 49 4.36 -2.07 2.46
N VAL A 50 4.89 -2.74 1.44
CA VAL A 50 6.33 -2.81 1.21
C VAL A 50 6.63 -2.33 -0.20
N VAL A 51 7.32 -1.19 -0.33
CA VAL A 51 7.73 -0.63 -1.62
C VAL A 51 9.12 -0.04 -1.52
N ASP A 52 9.90 -0.17 -2.59
CA ASP A 52 11.16 0.55 -2.70
C ASP A 52 10.92 2.06 -2.90
N ASP A 53 11.94 2.87 -2.63
CA ASP A 53 11.87 4.34 -2.71
C ASP A 53 11.50 4.84 -4.11
N SER A 54 11.78 4.06 -5.17
CA SER A 54 11.47 4.42 -6.55
C SER A 54 9.96 4.45 -6.84
N LYS A 55 9.12 3.87 -5.97
CA LYS A 55 7.65 3.87 -6.10
C LYS A 55 6.99 5.08 -5.46
N ILE A 56 7.70 5.82 -4.61
CA ILE A 56 7.15 6.96 -3.88
C ILE A 56 7.06 8.19 -4.78
N GLY A 57 5.93 8.91 -4.71
CA GLY A 57 5.62 10.04 -5.59
C GLY A 57 5.31 9.63 -7.04
N ARG A 58 4.98 8.35 -7.27
CA ARG A 58 4.69 7.80 -8.60
C ARG A 58 3.31 7.15 -8.63
N SER A 59 2.64 7.30 -9.76
CA SER A 59 1.40 6.59 -10.07
C SER A 59 1.59 5.64 -11.26
N SER A 60 0.85 4.54 -11.23
CA SER A 60 0.74 3.55 -12.30
C SER A 60 -0.66 3.57 -12.91
N PHE A 61 -0.96 2.61 -13.80
CA PHE A 61 -2.13 2.60 -14.67
C PHE A 61 -3.48 2.62 -13.91
N VAL A 62 -3.58 1.91 -12.78
CA VAL A 62 -4.85 1.74 -12.07
C VAL A 62 -4.69 2.06 -10.59
N ARG A 63 -5.63 2.84 -10.06
CA ARG A 63 -5.76 3.09 -8.61
C ARG A 63 -6.29 1.86 -7.89
N VAL A 64 -5.59 1.45 -6.84
CA VAL A 64 -6.03 0.41 -5.90
C VAL A 64 -6.74 1.09 -4.73
N THR A 65 -6.02 1.74 -3.82
CA THR A 65 -6.60 2.30 -2.58
C THR A 65 -5.81 3.52 -2.09
N ASP A 66 -6.21 4.14 -0.97
CA ASP A 66 -5.40 5.15 -0.28
C ASP A 66 -4.34 4.49 0.62
N ILE A 67 -3.24 5.20 0.90
CA ILE A 67 -2.20 4.77 1.84
C ILE A 67 -2.76 4.51 3.25
N THR A 68 -3.81 5.22 3.66
CA THR A 68 -4.48 5.02 4.97
C THR A 68 -5.19 3.67 5.10
N ALA A 69 -5.30 2.90 4.02
CA ALA A 69 -5.78 1.52 4.10
C ALA A 69 -4.72 0.57 4.69
N PHE A 70 -3.47 1.02 4.87
CA PHE A 70 -2.38 0.27 5.45
C PHE A 70 -2.02 0.84 6.82
N ASP A 71 -1.55 -0.03 7.71
CA ASP A 71 -1.11 0.36 9.05
C ASP A 71 0.38 0.75 9.05
N LYS A 72 1.16 0.12 8.16
CA LYS A 72 2.62 0.30 8.06
C LYS A 72 3.08 0.46 6.61
N LEU A 73 4.10 1.28 6.40
CA LEU A 73 4.90 1.37 5.18
C LEU A 73 6.35 1.00 5.49
N VAL A 74 6.86 -0.05 4.83
CA VAL A 74 8.27 -0.42 4.85
C VAL A 74 8.91 0.01 3.53
N THR A 75 9.99 0.78 3.60
CA THR A 75 10.70 1.28 2.42
C THR A 75 12.18 1.57 2.73
N ASN A 76 13.03 1.62 1.70
CA ASN A 76 14.40 2.07 1.87
C ASN A 76 14.45 3.61 1.88
N TYR A 77 15.39 4.17 2.64
CA TYR A 77 15.51 5.63 2.77
C TYR A 77 16.01 6.29 1.49
N SER A 78 15.39 7.42 1.14
CA SER A 78 15.84 8.34 0.11
C SER A 78 15.53 9.78 0.55
N PRO A 79 16.50 10.71 0.54
CA PRO A 79 16.25 12.11 0.92
C PRO A 79 15.15 12.79 0.08
N ALA A 80 14.98 12.37 -1.17
CA ALA A 80 13.97 12.91 -2.07
C ALA A 80 12.53 12.64 -1.60
N ASN A 81 12.33 11.65 -0.73
CA ASN A 81 11.02 11.21 -0.28
C ASN A 81 10.68 11.66 1.15
N GLU A 82 11.56 12.40 1.83
CA GLU A 82 11.41 12.71 3.26
C GLU A 82 10.10 13.44 3.58
N GLU A 83 9.70 14.41 2.76
CA GLU A 83 8.45 15.14 2.95
C GLU A 83 7.22 14.23 2.78
N ILE A 84 7.25 13.34 1.78
CA ILE A 84 6.18 12.38 1.51
C ILE A 84 6.07 11.39 2.67
N LEU A 85 7.19 10.85 3.17
CA LEU A 85 7.20 9.94 4.32
C LEU A 85 6.62 10.59 5.57
N ARG A 86 7.03 11.83 5.88
CA ARG A 86 6.46 12.60 7.01
C ARG A 86 4.96 12.83 6.83
N ALA A 87 4.50 13.06 5.61
CA ALA A 87 3.07 13.21 5.33
C ALA A 87 2.29 11.90 5.50
N ILE A 88 2.91 10.75 5.18
CA ILE A 88 2.34 9.42 5.43
C ILE A 88 2.22 9.16 6.93
N GLU A 89 3.25 9.46 7.72
CA GLU A 89 3.21 9.35 9.19
C GLU A 89 2.10 10.21 9.80
N LYS A 90 1.94 11.45 9.32
CA LYS A 90 0.84 12.35 9.75
C LYS A 90 -0.56 11.81 9.43
N LYS A 91 -0.68 10.91 8.44
CA LYS A 91 -1.93 10.20 8.11
C LYS A 91 -2.17 8.98 9.01
N GLY A 92 -1.28 8.69 9.97
CA GLY A 92 -1.42 7.61 10.93
C GLY A 92 -0.81 6.28 10.50
N VAL A 93 0.00 6.27 9.43
CA VAL A 93 0.69 5.08 8.92
C VAL A 93 2.12 5.07 9.47
N GLU A 94 2.51 4.01 10.15
CA GLU A 94 3.88 3.87 10.67
C GLU A 94 4.87 3.66 9.52
N VAL A 95 5.89 4.52 9.42
CA VAL A 95 6.94 4.38 8.41
C VAL A 95 8.15 3.68 9.02
N ILE A 96 8.58 2.59 8.38
CA ILE A 96 9.73 1.78 8.77
C ILE A 96 10.77 1.86 7.65
N ILE A 97 11.97 2.32 8.00
CA ILE A 97 13.12 2.34 7.11
C ILE A 97 13.89 1.03 7.24
N ALA A 98 14.10 0.31 6.12
CA ALA A 98 14.78 -0.98 6.08
C ALA A 98 15.70 -1.12 4.85
#